data_AF-A0A528MZN5-F1
#
_entry.id   AF-A0A528MZN5-F1
#
_cell.length_a   1.000
_cell.length_b   1.000
_cell.length_c   1.000
_cell.angle_alpha   90.00
_cell.angle_beta   90.00
_cell.angle_gamma   90.00
#
_symmetry.space_group_name_H-M   'P 1'
#
loop_
_entity.id
_entity.type
_entity.pdbx_description
1 polymer ?
#
loop_
_entity_poly.entity_id
_entity_poly.type
_entity_poly.pdbx_seq_one_letter_code
_entity_poly.pdbx_strand_id
1 'polypeptide(L)' 'LGHGTGYSRDELVVSGTNSQAVALVDRWPDWPSPVVVLAGPAGSGKTHLASIWRARAGAVKVDAGRIGDCM' A
#
# COMPACT_ATOMS: atom_id res chain seq x y z
N LEU A 1 1.57 17.38 21.07
CA LEU A 1 0.70 17.44 19.86
C LEU A 1 1.45 16.75 18.72
N GLY A 2 1.40 15.42 18.66
CA GLY A 2 2.05 14.67 17.57
C GLY A 2 1.05 14.53 16.42
N HIS A 3 1.26 15.27 15.34
CA HIS A 3 0.59 15.00 14.06
C HIS A 3 1.27 13.76 13.48
N GLY A 4 0.87 12.57 13.93
CA GLY A 4 1.23 11.35 13.24
C GLY A 4 0.59 11.45 11.86
N THR A 5 1.38 11.49 10.80
CA THR A 5 0.88 11.33 9.43
C THR A 5 0.05 10.06 9.41
N GLY A 6 -1.27 10.20 9.41
CA GLY A 6 -2.16 9.07 9.60
C GLY A 6 -2.23 8.27 8.31
N TYR A 7 -1.39 7.26 8.24
CA TYR A 7 -1.49 6.21 7.24
C TYR A 7 -2.56 5.19 7.65
N SER A 8 -3.68 5.67 8.20
CA SER A 8 -4.81 4.85 8.64
C SER A 8 -5.81 4.72 7.50
N ARG A 9 -6.54 3.61 7.45
CA ARG A 9 -7.59 3.42 6.44
C ARG A 9 -8.68 4.50 6.54
N ASP A 10 -8.94 4.99 7.75
CA ASP A 10 -9.98 5.98 8.03
C ASP A 10 -9.64 7.39 7.48
N GLU A 11 -8.37 7.68 7.22
CA GLU A 11 -7.92 8.94 6.60
C GLU A 11 -7.85 8.88 5.06
N LEU A 12 -8.13 7.71 4.47
CA LEU A 12 -8.09 7.53 3.04
C LEU A 12 -9.37 8.04 2.37
N VAL A 13 -9.26 9.16 1.66
CA VAL A 13 -10.36 9.64 0.80
C VAL A 13 -10.47 8.74 -0.43
N VAL A 14 -11.51 7.90 -0.46
CA VAL A 14 -11.83 7.04 -1.59
C VAL A 14 -12.61 7.83 -2.64
N SER A 15 -12.12 7.85 -3.87
CA SER A 15 -12.77 8.42 -5.04
C SER A 15 -12.88 7.37 -6.14
N GLY A 16 -13.66 7.66 -7.19
CA GLY A 16 -13.75 6.76 -8.35
C GLY A 16 -12.38 6.36 -8.90
N THR A 17 -11.43 7.30 -8.90
CA THR A 17 -10.08 7.13 -9.46
C THR A 17 -9.19 6.17 -8.67
N ASN A 18 -9.39 6.02 -7.36
CA ASN A 18 -8.57 5.12 -6.51
C ASN A 18 -9.35 3.91 -5.99
N SER A 19 -10.66 3.84 -6.20
CA SER A 19 -11.56 2.79 -5.70
C SER A 19 -11.06 1.36 -5.95
N GLN A 20 -10.59 1.07 -7.16
CA GLN A 20 -10.06 -0.26 -7.52
C GLN A 20 -8.78 -0.61 -6.75
N ALA A 21 -7.89 0.38 -6.56
CA ALA A 21 -6.66 0.20 -5.80
C ALA A 21 -6.95 -0.02 -4.31
N VAL A 22 -7.94 0.69 -3.75
CA VAL A 22 -8.41 0.51 -2.37
C VAL A 22 -8.99 -0.88 -2.19
N ALA A 23 -9.89 -1.31 -3.09
CA ALA A 23 -10.51 -2.63 -3.04
C ALA A 23 -9.47 -3.76 -3.11
N LEU A 24 -8.42 -3.60 -3.91
CA LEU A 24 -7.32 -4.56 -3.98
C LEU A 24 -6.55 -4.65 -2.65
N VAL A 25 -6.18 -3.51 -2.06
CA VAL A 25 -5.50 -3.47 -0.76
C VAL A 25 -6.36 -4.07 0.33
N ASP A 26 -7.65 -3.77 0.32
CA ASP A 26 -8.61 -4.21 1.35
C ASP A 26 -8.87 -5.70 1.36
N ARG A 27 -8.70 -6.37 0.22
CA ARG A 27 -8.83 -7.82 0.07
C ARG A 27 -7.77 -8.61 0.83
N TRP A 28 -6.67 -8.02 1.27
CA TRP A 28 -5.68 -8.74 2.07
C TRP A 28 -6.35 -9.39 3.31
N PRO A 29 -6.14 -10.70 3.58
CA PRO A 29 -5.17 -11.61 2.93
C PRO A 29 -5.67 -12.40 1.70
N ASP A 30 -6.95 -12.26 1.33
CA ASP A 30 -7.63 -12.95 0.22
C ASP A 30 -7.31 -12.33 -1.16
N TRP A 31 -6.03 -12.08 -1.44
CA TRP A 31 -5.61 -11.56 -2.74
C TRP A 31 -5.80 -12.59 -3.86
N PRO A 32 -6.06 -12.13 -5.11
CA PRO A 32 -6.23 -13.02 -6.25
C PRO A 32 -4.93 -13.74 -6.67
N SER A 33 -3.78 -13.29 -6.17
CA SER A 33 -2.46 -13.81 -6.48
C SER A 33 -1.54 -13.59 -5.26
N PRO A 34 -0.50 -14.43 -5.06
CA PRO A 34 0.51 -14.22 -4.01
C PRO A 34 1.22 -12.86 -4.10
N VAL A 35 1.26 -12.28 -5.31
CA VAL A 35 1.83 -10.96 -5.58
C VAL A 35 0.83 -10.13 -6.36
N VAL A 36 0.62 -8.89 -5.92
CA VAL A 36 -0.19 -7.89 -6.60
C VAL A 36 0.64 -6.63 -6.83
N VAL A 37 0.39 -5.94 -7.95
CA VAL A 37 1.14 -4.72 -8.32
C VAL A 37 0.18 -3.53 -8.33
N LEU A 38 0.51 -2.51 -7.54
CA LEU A 38 -0.19 -1.24 -7.56
C LEU A 38 0.55 -0.23 -8.46
N ALA A 39 0.00 0.06 -9.63
CA ALA A 39 0.59 0.97 -10.62
C ALA A 39 -0.25 2.23 -10.81
N GLY A 40 0.40 3.32 -11.25
CA GLY A 40 -0.25 4.61 -11.51
C GLY A 40 0.74 5.78 -11.54
N PRO A 41 0.31 6.99 -11.96
CA PRO A 41 1.16 8.17 -12.07
C PRO A 41 1.79 8.62 -10.75
N ALA A 42 2.83 9.45 -10.80
CA ALA A 42 3.36 10.12 -9.60
C ALA A 42 2.25 10.92 -8.89
N GLY A 43 2.24 10.93 -7.56
CA GLY A 43 1.20 11.61 -6.77
C GLY A 43 -0.14 10.87 -6.65
N SER A 44 -0.34 9.72 -7.31
CA SER A 44 -1.62 8.98 -7.27
C SER A 44 -1.93 8.23 -5.95
N GLY A 45 -1.12 8.42 -4.90
CA GLY A 45 -1.35 7.80 -3.59
C GLY A 45 -0.84 6.36 -3.40
N LYS A 46 -0.08 5.79 -4.33
CA LYS A 46 0.47 4.41 -4.21
C LYS A 46 1.23 4.16 -2.90
N THR A 47 2.08 5.10 -2.50
CA THR A 47 2.86 5.02 -1.26
C THR A 47 1.96 5.04 -0.03
N HIS A 48 0.86 5.79 -0.08
CA HIS A 48 -0.12 5.84 1.00
C HIS A 48 -0.85 4.49 1.13
N LEU A 49 -1.38 3.98 0.02
CA LEU A 49 -2.04 2.66 -0.02
C LEU A 49 -1.13 1.51 0.44
N ALA A 50 0.13 1.50 -0.02
CA ALA A 50 1.12 0.52 0.41
C ALA A 50 1.43 0.63 1.91
N SER A 51 1.43 1.85 2.47
CA SER A 51 1.67 2.07 3.90
C SER A 51 0.51 1.57 4.78
N ILE A 52 -0.73 1.81 4.35
CA ILE A 52 -1.95 1.29 5.01
C ILE A 52 -1.93 -0.24 5.01
N TRP A 53 -1.69 -0.85 3.84
CA TRP A 53 -1.57 -2.30 3.72
C TRP A 53 -0.48 -2.84 4.63
N ARG A 54 0.71 -2.22 4.61
CA ARG A 54 1.86 -2.65 5.42
C ARG A 54 1.53 -2.64 6.91
N ALA A 55 0.89 -1.58 7.40
CA ALA A 55 0.47 -1.47 8.79
C ALA A 55 -0.55 -2.55 9.17
N ARG A 56 -1.54 -2.80 8.30
CA ARG A 56 -2.57 -3.84 8.51
C ARG A 56 -2.03 -5.27 8.45
N ALA A 57 -1.11 -5.53 7.53
CA ALA A 57 -0.54 -6.86 7.27
C ALA A 57 0.66 -7.20 8.18
N GLY A 58 1.21 -6.22 8.90
CA GLY A 58 2.50 -6.39 9.58
C GLY A 58 3.67 -6.61 8.62
N ALA A 59 3.57 -6.11 7.39
CA ALA A 59 4.55 -6.36 6.34
C ALA A 59 5.81 -5.51 6.49
N VAL A 60 6.88 -5.91 5.80
CA VAL A 60 8.16 -5.21 5.81
C VAL A 60 8.33 -4.45 4.49
N LYS A 61 8.86 -3.23 4.55
CA LYS A 61 9.26 -2.50 3.33
C LYS A 61 10.63 -3.02 2.88
N VAL A 62 10.70 -3.51 1.66
CA VAL A 62 11.95 -3.94 1.03
C VAL A 62 12.44 -2.83 0.10
N ASP A 63 13.75 -2.55 0.15
CA ASP A 63 14.40 -1.67 -0.83
C ASP A 63 14.65 -2.46 -2.12
N ALA A 64 14.16 -1.95 -3.24
CA ALA A 64 14.34 -2.59 -4.54
C ALA A 64 15.81 -2.77 -4.91
N GLY A 65 16.68 -1.83 -4.50
CA GLY A 65 18.13 -1.94 -4.73
C GLY A 65 18.81 -3.02 -3.90
N ARG A 66 18.11 -3.61 -2.93
CA ARG A 66 18.60 -4.69 -2.07
C ARG A 66 18.02 -6.06 -2.41
N ILE A 67 17.19 -6.13 -3.46
CA ILE A 67 16.61 -7.39 -3.93
C ILE A 67 17.70 -8.13 -4.70
N GLY A 68 18.20 -9.23 -4.13
CA GLY A 68 19.23 -10.06 -4.75
C GLY A 68 20.62 -9.94 -4.12
N ASP A 69 20.82 -9.04 -3.15
CA ASP A 69 22.10 -8.83 -2.44
C ASP A 69 22.43 -9.95 -1.42
N CYS A 70 22.11 -11.20 -1.76
CA CYS A 70 22.49 -12.39 -0.97
C CYS A 70 23.80 -13.03 -1.45
N MET A 71 24.71 -12.26 -2.06
CA MET A 71 26.04 -12.72 -2.44
C MET A 71 27.13 -11.89 -1.76
#